data_AF-A0A385ETF4-F1
#
_entry.id   AF-A0A385ETF4-F1
#
_cell.length_a   1.000
_cell.length_b   1.000
_cell.length_c   1.000
_cell.angle_alpha   90.00
_cell.angle_beta   90.00
_cell.angle_gamma   90.00
#
_symmetry.space_group_name_H-M   'P 1'
#
loop_
_entity.id
_entity.type
_entity.pdbx_description
1 polymer ?
#
loop_
_entity_poly.entity_id
_entity_poly.type
_entity_poly.pdbx_seq_one_letter_code
_entity_poly.pdbx_strand_id
1 'polypeptide(L)'
;MSAPQYKPMRESEVCNAIGWVLIALGFIAGFLFILAFGRIEVASYYGKETVWSGVMIATGIGIIFNGFLAGYLFQKVASILRYHENK
;
A
#
# COMPACT_ATOMS: atom_id res chain seq x y z
N MET A 1 -5.79 41.90 0.82
CA MET A 1 -5.77 40.42 0.89
C MET A 1 -4.45 39.95 0.32
N SER A 2 -3.52 39.48 1.16
CA SER A 2 -2.26 38.88 0.69
C SER A 2 -2.55 37.50 0.08
N ALA A 3 -2.08 37.25 -1.13
CA ALA A 3 -2.20 35.94 -1.77
C ALA A 3 -1.56 34.84 -0.91
N PRO A 4 -2.10 33.62 -0.85
CA PRO A 4 -1.45 32.52 -0.14
C PRO A 4 -0.10 32.24 -0.81
N GLN A 5 1.00 32.52 -0.10
CA GLN A 5 2.33 32.08 -0.53
C GLN A 5 2.38 30.55 -0.46
N TYR A 6 2.37 29.90 -1.61
CA TYR A 6 2.67 28.47 -1.70
C TYR A 6 4.15 28.28 -1.32
N LYS A 7 4.40 27.78 -0.11
CA LYS A 7 5.73 27.34 0.28
C LYS A 7 5.97 26.00 -0.41
N PRO A 8 6.97 25.88 -1.30
CA PRO A 8 7.28 24.60 -1.93
C PRO A 8 7.61 23.57 -0.85
N MET A 9 7.01 22.38 -0.96
CA MET A 9 7.25 21.28 -0.04
C MET A 9 8.73 20.88 -0.10
N ARG A 10 9.29 20.56 1.07
CA ARG A 10 10.63 19.99 1.15
C ARG A 10 10.66 18.58 0.57
N GLU A 11 11.81 18.15 0.06
CA GLU A 11 11.95 16.80 -0.53
C GLU A 11 11.64 15.71 0.50
N SER A 12 11.98 15.96 1.77
CA SER A 12 11.58 15.09 2.88
C SER A 12 10.07 14.99 3.08
N GLU A 13 9.33 16.07 2.89
CA GLU A 13 7.87 16.10 3.02
C GLU A 13 7.21 15.34 1.86
N VAL A 14 7.73 15.52 0.64
CA VAL A 14 7.28 14.80 -0.55
C VAL A 14 7.54 13.30 -0.43
N CYS A 15 8.75 12.88 -0.06
CA CYS A 15 9.07 11.46 0.11
C CYS A 15 8.21 10.81 1.19
N ASN A 16 7.94 11.53 2.29
CA ASN A 16 7.07 11.03 3.35
C ASN A 16 5.62 10.87 2.88
N ALA A 17 5.11 11.83 2.10
CA ALA A 17 3.78 11.77 1.51
C ALA A 17 3.65 10.60 0.52
N ILE A 18 4.63 10.41 -0.37
CA ILE A 18 4.69 9.27 -1.29
C ILE A 18 4.69 7.96 -0.51
N GLY A 19 5.47 7.86 0.57
CA GLY A 19 5.49 6.67 1.41
C GLY A 19 4.11 6.29 1.95
N TRP A 20 3.35 7.27 2.47
CA TRP A 20 1.97 7.04 2.92
C TRP A 20 1.02 6.65 1.79
N VAL A 21 1.12 7.28 0.63
CA VAL A 21 0.31 6.95 -0.54
C VAL A 21 0.57 5.50 -0.98
N LEU A 22 1.83 5.07 -1.03
CA LEU A 22 2.19 3.69 -1.39
C LEU A 22 1.64 2.66 -0.39
N ILE A 23 1.71 2.96 0.92
CA ILE A 23 1.11 2.11 1.94
C ILE A 23 -0.40 1.99 1.71
N ALA A 24 -1.10 3.12 1.53
CA ALA A 24 -2.54 3.13 1.32
C ALA A 24 -2.94 2.36 0.05
N LEU A 25 -2.23 2.58 -1.06
CA LEU A 25 -2.46 1.87 -2.32
C LEU A 25 -2.21 0.36 -2.17
N GLY A 26 -1.16 -0.04 -1.46
CA GLY A 26 -0.88 -1.46 -1.17
C GLY A 26 -2.00 -2.13 -0.37
N PHE A 27 -2.51 -1.46 0.66
CA PHE A 27 -3.64 -1.93 1.45
C PHE A 27 -4.91 -2.08 0.61
N ILE A 28 -5.27 -1.05 -0.16
CA ILE A 28 -6.46 -1.06 -1.02
C ILE A 28 -6.34 -2.16 -2.08
N ALA A 29 -5.21 -2.25 -2.77
CA ALA A 29 -4.99 -3.25 -3.81
C ALA A 29 -5.04 -4.68 -3.25
N GLY A 30 -4.38 -4.95 -2.13
CA GLY A 30 -4.40 -6.27 -1.52
C GLY A 30 -5.79 -6.66 -0.99
N PHE A 31 -6.53 -5.72 -0.40
CA PHE A 31 -7.90 -5.97 0.05
C PHE A 31 -8.85 -6.26 -1.13
N LEU A 32 -8.79 -5.45 -2.20
CA LEU A 32 -9.57 -5.69 -3.40
C LEU A 32 -9.22 -7.02 -4.06
N PHE A 33 -7.94 -7.39 -4.08
CA PHE A 33 -7.50 -8.68 -4.61
C PHE A 33 -8.12 -9.86 -3.84
N ILE A 34 -8.12 -9.81 -2.50
CA ILE A 34 -8.73 -10.86 -1.67
C ILE A 34 -10.23 -10.95 -1.92
N LEU A 35 -10.94 -9.82 -2.05
CA LEU A 35 -12.38 -9.85 -2.32
C LEU A 35 -12.71 -10.37 -3.73
N ALA A 36 -11.92 -9.99 -4.73
CA ALA A 36 -12.15 -10.38 -6.12
C ALA A 36 -11.76 -11.83 -6.41
N PHE A 37 -10.66 -12.31 -5.82
CA PHE A 37 -10.05 -13.60 -6.19
C PHE A 37 -9.85 -14.55 -5.01
N GLY A 38 -10.17 -14.15 -3.78
CA GLY A 38 -10.02 -15.00 -2.60
C GLY A 38 -10.98 -16.17 -2.56
N ARG A 39 -12.07 -16.12 -3.32
CA ARG A 39 -13.04 -17.20 -3.47
C ARG A 39 -12.81 -17.96 -4.77
N ILE A 40 -12.62 -19.28 -4.66
CA ILE A 40 -12.42 -20.18 -5.79
C ILE A 40 -13.55 -21.21 -5.86
N GLU A 41 -13.89 -21.64 -7.07
CA GLU A 41 -14.80 -22.76 -7.29
C GLU A 41 -14.05 -24.08 -7.18
N VAL A 42 -14.57 -24.99 -6.38
CA VAL A 42 -14.03 -26.36 -6.24
C VAL A 42 -15.14 -27.34 -6.57
N ALA A 43 -14.79 -28.45 -7.23
CA ALA A 43 -15.74 -29.52 -7.49
C ALA A 43 -16.12 -30.21 -6.18
N SER A 44 -17.43 -30.29 -5.91
CA SER A 44 -18.04 -31.05 -4.82
C SER A 44 -18.83 -32.22 -5.41
N TYR A 45 -19.13 -33.23 -4.59
CA TYR A 45 -19.78 -34.47 -5.00
C TYR A 45 -21.15 -34.25 -5.68
N TYR A 46 -21.81 -33.12 -5.41
CA TYR A 46 -23.12 -32.74 -5.96
C TYR A 46 -23.11 -31.44 -6.79
N GLY A 47 -21.94 -30.85 -7.08
CA GLY A 47 -21.90 -29.59 -7.83
C GLY A 47 -20.60 -28.81 -7.69
N LYS A 48 -20.68 -27.48 -7.78
CA LYS A 48 -19.55 -26.59 -7.50
C LYS A 48 -19.80 -25.83 -6.21
N GLU A 49 -18.82 -25.82 -5.33
CA GLU A 49 -18.85 -25.03 -4.09
C GLU A 49 -17.81 -23.91 -4.16
N THR A 50 -18.17 -22.74 -3.65
CA THR A 50 -17.27 -21.60 -3.55
C THR A 50 -16.64 -21.55 -2.17
N VAL A 51 -15.33 -21.72 -2.10
CA VAL A 51 -14.58 -21.71 -0.83
C VAL A 51 -13.49 -20.64 -0.85
N TRP A 52 -13.07 -20.22 0.34
CA TRP A 52 -11.93 -19.32 0.48
C TRP A 52 -10.62 -20.06 0.23
N SER A 53 -9.84 -19.59 -0.73
CA SER A 53 -8.52 -20.11 -1.02
C SER A 53 -7.48 -19.46 -0.11
N GLY A 54 -6.86 -20.25 0.76
CA GLY A 54 -5.76 -19.79 1.60
C GLY A 54 -4.59 -19.23 0.79
N VAL A 55 -4.31 -19.81 -0.40
CA VAL A 55 -3.25 -19.32 -1.29
C VAL A 55 -3.57 -17.92 -1.80
N MET A 56 -4.81 -17.69 -2.27
CA MET A 56 -5.22 -16.38 -2.79
C MET A 56 -5.26 -15.31 -1.69
N ILE A 57 -5.70 -15.69 -0.48
CA ILE A 57 -5.64 -14.81 0.69
C ILE A 57 -4.19 -14.44 1.02
N ALA A 58 -3.28 -15.44 1.05
CA ALA A 58 -1.87 -15.21 1.32
C ALA A 58 -1.20 -14.30 0.28
N THR A 59 -1.53 -14.49 -1.01
CA THR A 59 -1.08 -13.59 -2.08
C THR A 59 -1.56 -12.16 -1.85
N GLY A 60 -2.83 -11.97 -1.49
CA GLY A 60 -3.37 -10.66 -1.14
C GLY A 60 -2.66 -9.99 0.02
N ILE A 61 -2.36 -10.74 1.09
CA ILE A 61 -1.55 -10.26 2.22
C ILE A 61 -0.13 -9.88 1.75
N GLY A 62 0.46 -10.67 0.85
CA GLY A 62 1.75 -10.36 0.23
C GLY A 62 1.75 -9.03 -0.53
N ILE A 63 0.67 -8.71 -1.24
CA ILE A 63 0.51 -7.41 -1.93
C ILE A 63 0.49 -6.26 -0.91
N ILE A 64 -0.27 -6.41 0.19
CA ILE A 64 -0.31 -5.41 1.28
C ILE A 64 1.08 -5.19 1.85
N PHE A 65 1.80 -6.28 2.15
CA PHE A 65 3.14 -6.21 2.73
C PHE A 65 4.15 -5.54 1.78
N ASN A 66 4.06 -5.78 0.48
CA ASN A 66 4.90 -5.12 -0.51
C ASN A 66 4.65 -3.61 -0.56
N GLY A 67 3.39 -3.17 -0.58
CA GLY A 67 3.07 -1.74 -0.53
C GLY A 67 3.53 -1.09 0.77
N PHE A 68 3.40 -1.81 1.90
CA PHE A 68 3.91 -1.37 3.18
C PHE A 68 5.44 -1.21 3.17
N LEU A 69 6.17 -2.22 2.70
CA LEU A 69 7.62 -2.21 2.63
C LEU A 69 8.13 -1.07 1.74
N ALA A 70 7.57 -0.93 0.54
CA ALA A 70 7.92 0.15 -0.38
C ALA A 70 7.69 1.52 0.26
N GLY A 71 6.51 1.76 0.82
CA GLY A 71 6.22 3.05 1.46
C GLY A 71 7.07 3.33 2.70
N TYR A 72 7.39 2.31 3.49
CA TYR A 72 8.31 2.43 4.63
C TYR A 72 9.73 2.83 4.19
N LEU A 73 10.24 2.29 3.07
CA LEU A 73 11.53 2.69 2.52
C LEU A 73 11.54 4.18 2.12
N PHE A 74 10.46 4.66 1.47
CA PHE A 74 10.32 6.09 1.15
C PHE A 74 10.26 6.96 2.40
N GLN A 75 9.59 6.51 3.46
CA GLN A 75 9.59 7.22 4.75
C GLN A 75 10.98 7.24 5.41
N LYS A 76 11.79 6.19 5.26
CA LYS A 76 13.19 6.19 5.71
C LYS A 76 14.03 7.19 4.94
N VAL A 77 13.92 7.22 3.61
CA VAL A 77 14.61 8.22 2.77
C VAL A 77 14.19 9.63 3.18
N ALA A 78 12.89 9.87 3.37
CA ALA A 78 12.36 11.13 3.87
C ALA A 78 12.99 11.56 5.20
N SER A 79 13.14 10.63 6.14
CA SER A 79 13.76 10.91 7.43
C SER A 79 15.23 11.33 7.29
N ILE A 80 15.98 10.69 6.38
CA ILE A 80 17.38 11.04 6.10
C ILE A 80 17.44 12.43 5.47
N LEU A 81 16.63 12.70 4.45
CA LEU A 81 16.56 14.01 3.80
C LEU A 81 16.24 15.12 4.81
N ARG A 82 15.27 14.89 5.71
CA ARG A 82 14.92 15.86 6.75
C ARG A 82 16.09 16.16 7.70
N TYR A 83 16.91 15.17 8.01
CA TYR A 83 18.11 15.38 8.82
C TYR A 83 19.11 16.30 8.12
N HIS A 84 19.30 16.13 6.80
CA HIS A 84 20.18 16.99 6.00
C HIS A 84 19.60 18.38 5.73
N GLU A 85 18.29 18.51 5.54
CA GLU A 85 17.60 19.79 5.34
C GLU A 85 17.61 20.70 6.58
N ASN A 86 17.69 20.09 7.77
CA ASN A 86 17.69 20.81 9.05
C ASN A 86 19.11 21.00 9.62
N LYS A 87 20.16 20.62 8.88
CA LYS A 87 21.56 20.81 9.24
C LYS A 87 22.11 22.05 8.54
#